data_AF-A0A8T2NFM3-F1
#
_entry.id   AF-A0A8T2NFM3-F1
#
_cell.length_a   1.000
_cell.length_b   1.000
_cell.length_c   1.000
_cell.angle_alpha   90.00
_cell.angle_beta   90.00
_cell.angle_gamma   90.00
#
_symmetry.space_group_name_H-M   'P 1'
#
loop_
_entity.id
_entity.type
_entity.pdbx_description
1 polymer ?
#
loop_
_entity_poly.entity_id
_entity_poly.type
_entity_poly.pdbx_seq_one_letter_code
_entity_poly.pdbx_strand_id
1 'polypeptide(L)'
;MYSGWPTRGIAINSPPEMDLFQVVFPPLAAVPRRSTMISSTETRGYNFAETLPTEMSVNIFSKLDIKSLCSAALTCKQWNDIIEKSDNLWRNHCLVVRAVCRKEVDGDRGNGMSWKVILERNYRKSYVKREWLNGKYSFIRSAEEIPDKSMCPLDVETWGEILEAELER
;
A
#
# COMPACT_ATOMS: atom_id res chain seq x y z
N MET A 1 6.12 -18.56 39.03
CA MET A 1 4.90 -17.98 38.43
C MET A 1 5.32 -16.73 37.69
N TYR A 2 5.51 -16.83 36.37
CA TYR A 2 5.92 -15.69 35.54
C TYR A 2 4.70 -14.88 35.14
N SER A 3 4.61 -13.67 35.69
CA SER A 3 3.61 -12.65 35.35
C SER A 3 3.80 -12.14 33.93
N GLY A 4 2.68 -12.05 33.22
CA GLY A 4 2.55 -11.82 31.79
C GLY A 4 3.09 -10.49 31.27
N TRP A 5 3.49 -10.54 30.01
CA TRP A 5 3.92 -9.40 29.21
C TRP A 5 2.69 -8.59 28.77
N PRO A 6 2.70 -7.26 28.87
CA PRO A 6 1.66 -6.43 28.29
C PRO A 6 1.87 -6.37 26.77
N THR A 7 0.84 -6.80 26.03
CA THR A 7 0.75 -6.70 24.57
C THR A 7 0.85 -5.24 24.17
N ARG A 8 2.04 -4.79 23.77
CA ARG A 8 2.23 -3.51 23.08
C ARG A 8 1.44 -3.56 21.78
N GLY A 9 0.35 -2.80 21.73
CA GLY A 9 -0.35 -2.50 20.48
C GLY A 9 0.67 -1.98 19.48
N ILE A 10 0.81 -2.71 18.37
CA ILE A 10 1.58 -2.25 17.22
C ILE A 10 0.83 -1.02 16.71
N ALA A 11 1.39 0.17 16.96
CA ALA A 11 0.98 1.38 16.29
C ALA A 11 1.23 1.14 14.79
N ILE A 12 0.17 0.73 14.08
CA ILE A 12 0.13 0.69 12.63
C ILE A 12 0.18 2.15 12.20
N ASN A 13 1.40 2.63 11.93
CA ASN A 13 1.63 3.95 11.37
C ASN A 13 0.67 4.15 10.20
N SER A 14 -0.19 5.16 10.29
CA SER A 14 -1.11 5.54 9.22
C SER A 14 -0.33 5.71 7.92
N PRO A 15 -0.58 4.91 6.87
CA PRO A 15 0.13 5.07 5.62
C PRO A 15 -0.31 6.40 5.00
N PRO A 16 0.64 7.28 4.59
CA PRO A 16 0.29 8.50 3.90
C PRO A 16 -0.35 8.17 2.55
N GLU A 17 -1.34 8.98 2.22
CA GLU A 17 -2.19 8.96 1.03
C GLU A 17 -1.47 8.48 -0.24
N MET A 18 -1.95 7.37 -0.81
CA MET A 18 -1.52 6.91 -2.12
C MET A 18 -2.74 6.91 -3.03
N ASP A 19 -2.82 7.92 -3.89
CA ASP A 19 -3.55 7.77 -5.13
C ASP A 19 -2.68 6.87 -6.02
N LEU A 20 -2.84 5.54 -5.89
CA LEU A 20 -2.03 4.56 -6.62
C LEU A 20 -2.03 4.85 -8.13
N PHE A 21 -3.09 5.46 -8.65
CA PHE A 21 -3.18 5.92 -10.04
C PHE A 21 -2.13 6.97 -10.44
N GLN A 22 -1.69 7.86 -9.53
CA GLN A 22 -0.68 8.90 -9.81
C GLN A 22 0.76 8.38 -9.68
N VAL A 23 0.98 7.29 -8.94
CA VAL A 23 2.32 6.74 -8.67
C VAL A 23 2.65 5.56 -9.59
N VAL A 24 1.66 4.80 -10.05
CA VAL A 24 1.87 3.60 -10.87
C VAL A 24 2.13 3.92 -12.35
N PHE A 25 1.76 5.11 -12.84
CA PHE A 25 1.99 5.51 -14.24
C PHE A 25 2.34 7.00 -14.44
N PRO A 26 3.51 7.49 -14.02
CA PRO A 26 4.14 8.55 -14.79
C PRO A 26 4.63 7.95 -16.12
N PRO A 27 4.42 8.59 -17.28
CA PRO A 27 5.20 8.22 -18.47
C PRO A 27 6.68 8.32 -18.07
N LEU A 28 7.50 7.41 -18.55
CA LEU A 28 8.96 7.44 -18.42
C LEU A 28 9.53 8.67 -19.17
N ALA A 29 9.16 9.87 -18.74
CA ALA A 29 9.82 11.09 -19.13
C ALA A 29 11.14 11.08 -18.37
N ALA A 30 12.22 10.94 -19.14
CA ALA A 30 13.59 10.99 -18.68
C ALA A 30 13.76 12.11 -17.65
N VAL A 31 14.12 11.75 -16.42
CA VAL A 31 14.52 12.71 -15.39
C VAL A 31 15.69 13.53 -15.96
N PRO A 32 15.58 14.86 -16.12
CA PRO A 32 16.70 15.66 -16.58
C PRO A 32 17.81 15.61 -15.55
N ARG A 33 19.01 15.14 -15.94
CA ARG A 33 20.20 15.22 -15.09
C ARG A 33 20.52 16.68 -14.83
N ARG A 34 20.29 17.15 -13.60
CA ARG A 34 20.85 18.42 -13.13
C ARG A 34 22.35 18.21 -12.92
N SER A 35 23.15 18.64 -13.89
CA SER A 35 24.61 18.63 -13.78
C SER A 35 25.06 19.65 -12.73
N THR A 36 25.35 19.19 -11.53
CA THR A 36 26.14 19.94 -10.55
C THR A 36 27.53 19.35 -10.55
N MET A 37 28.51 20.10 -11.05
CA MET A 37 29.91 19.73 -10.97
C MET A 37 30.37 19.82 -9.52
N ILE A 38 30.60 18.66 -8.90
CA ILE A 38 31.43 18.54 -7.70
C ILE A 38 32.29 17.28 -7.89
N SER A 39 33.59 17.50 -8.04
CA SER A 39 34.61 16.46 -8.10
C SER A 39 35.00 16.09 -6.68
N SER A 40 34.60 14.91 -6.18
CA SER A 40 35.33 14.13 -5.16
C SER A 40 34.74 12.71 -5.08
N THR A 41 35.55 11.69 -5.40
CA THR A 41 35.36 10.24 -5.11
C THR A 41 33.97 9.65 -5.39
N GLU A 42 33.75 9.13 -6.61
CA GLU A 42 32.61 8.26 -6.92
C GLU A 42 32.66 6.97 -6.10
N THR A 43 32.02 6.94 -4.93
CA THR A 43 31.36 5.70 -4.51
C THR A 43 30.19 5.51 -5.46
N ARG A 44 30.44 4.86 -6.62
CA ARG A 44 29.38 4.31 -7.46
C ARG A 44 28.52 3.44 -6.54
N GLY A 45 27.34 3.93 -6.17
CA GLY A 45 26.44 3.20 -5.30
C GLY A 45 26.16 1.84 -5.94
N TYR A 46 26.65 0.77 -5.33
CA TYR A 46 26.45 -0.57 -5.85
C TYR A 46 24.97 -0.92 -5.74
N ASN A 47 24.32 -1.16 -6.88
CA ASN A 47 22.96 -1.66 -6.92
C ASN A 47 22.97 -3.14 -6.50
N PHE A 48 22.38 -3.45 -5.35
CA PHE A 48 22.36 -4.82 -4.84
C PHE A 48 21.67 -5.79 -5.80
N ALA A 49 20.72 -5.32 -6.62
CA ALA A 49 19.99 -6.18 -7.55
C ALA A 49 20.88 -6.67 -8.70
N GLU A 50 22.03 -6.04 -8.93
CA GLU A 50 23.01 -6.47 -9.94
C GLU A 50 23.96 -7.54 -9.41
N THR A 51 24.13 -7.62 -8.09
CA THR A 51 25.08 -8.53 -7.45
C THR A 51 24.43 -9.72 -6.76
N LEU A 52 23.21 -9.56 -6.27
CA LEU A 52 22.44 -10.61 -5.61
C LEU A 52 21.63 -11.42 -6.62
N PRO A 53 21.43 -12.73 -6.37
CA PRO A 53 20.41 -13.51 -7.07
C PRO A 53 19.03 -12.85 -6.97
N THR A 54 18.22 -13.01 -8.00
CA THR A 54 16.88 -12.38 -8.11
C THR A 54 16.00 -12.73 -6.91
N GLU A 55 16.07 -13.97 -6.41
CA GLU A 55 15.29 -14.46 -5.28
C GLU A 55 15.60 -13.67 -4.00
N MET A 56 16.86 -13.30 -3.79
CA MET A 56 17.28 -12.48 -2.65
C MET A 56 16.77 -11.05 -2.79
N SER A 57 16.82 -10.49 -4.01
CA SER A 57 16.25 -9.17 -4.29
C SER A 57 14.74 -9.14 -4.04
N VAL A 58 14.01 -10.17 -4.49
CA VAL A 58 12.57 -10.34 -4.20
C VAL A 58 12.32 -10.46 -2.69
N ASN A 59 13.14 -11.21 -1.96
CA ASN A 59 13.00 -11.32 -0.51
C ASN A 59 13.20 -9.96 0.19
N ILE A 60 14.16 -9.14 -0.25
CA ILE A 60 14.36 -7.77 0.26
C ILE A 60 13.12 -6.92 -0.02
N PHE A 61 12.65 -6.89 -1.27
CA PHE A 61 11.46 -6.12 -1.64
C PHE A 61 10.21 -6.58 -0.87
N SER A 62 10.09 -7.86 -0.52
CA SER A 62 8.96 -8.39 0.26
C SER A 62 8.85 -7.82 1.68
N LYS A 63 9.90 -7.17 2.19
CA LYS A 63 9.92 -6.53 3.52
C LYS A 63 9.45 -5.08 3.50
N LEU A 64 9.32 -4.49 2.31
CA LEU A 64 8.89 -3.11 2.16
C LEU A 64 7.38 -3.00 2.35
N ASP A 65 6.92 -1.89 2.92
CA ASP A 65 5.52 -1.51 2.85
C ASP A 65 5.17 -1.06 1.42
N ILE A 66 3.87 -0.98 1.11
CA ILE A 66 3.37 -0.68 -0.25
C ILE A 66 3.98 0.61 -0.80
N LYS A 67 4.11 1.66 0.02
CA LYS A 67 4.65 2.96 -0.44
C LYS A 67 6.13 2.84 -0.78
N SER A 68 6.91 2.20 0.09
CA SER A 68 8.32 1.97 -0.15
C SER A 68 8.55 1.05 -1.35
N LEU A 69 7.68 0.05 -1.56
CA LEU A 69 7.73 -0.86 -2.70
C LEU A 69 7.41 -0.13 -4.02
N CYS A 70 6.38 0.72 -4.05
CA CYS A 70 6.08 1.58 -5.20
C CYS A 70 7.25 2.52 -5.51
N SER A 71 7.84 3.12 -4.47
CA SER A 71 9.01 4.00 -4.63
C SER A 71 10.21 3.23 -5.18
N ALA A 72 10.44 2.01 -4.71
CA ALA A 72 11.48 1.10 -5.20
C ALA A 72 11.26 0.74 -6.69
N ALA A 73 10.02 0.53 -7.12
CA ALA A 73 9.70 0.24 -8.53
C ALA A 73 10.01 1.42 -9.48
N LEU A 74 10.18 2.63 -8.95
CA LEU A 74 10.49 3.84 -9.73
C LEU A 74 11.99 4.19 -9.76
N THR A 75 12.85 3.47 -9.04
CA THR A 75 14.28 3.84 -8.92
C THR A 75 15.07 3.55 -10.19
N CYS A 76 14.91 2.36 -10.77
CA CYS A 76 15.57 1.94 -11.99
C CYS A 76 14.80 0.82 -12.70
N LYS A 77 15.13 0.59 -13.98
CA LYS A 77 14.48 -0.42 -14.82
C LYS A 77 14.59 -1.83 -14.24
N GLN A 78 15.74 -2.18 -13.66
CA GLN A 78 15.96 -3.51 -13.12
C GLN A 78 15.09 -3.78 -11.88
N TRP A 79 14.97 -2.80 -10.97
CA TRP A 79 14.11 -2.93 -9.80
C TRP A 79 12.65 -3.01 -10.21
N ASN A 80 12.24 -2.17 -11.16
CA ASN A 80 10.92 -2.24 -11.76
C ASN A 80 10.65 -3.64 -12.33
N ASP A 81 11.54 -4.17 -13.16
CA ASP A 81 11.41 -5.50 -13.75
C ASP A 81 11.26 -6.61 -12.70
N ILE A 82 12.03 -6.57 -11.61
CA ILE A 82 11.95 -7.56 -10.53
C ILE A 82 10.61 -7.44 -9.79
N ILE A 83 10.19 -6.22 -9.45
CA ILE A 83 8.97 -5.96 -8.67
C ILE A 83 7.72 -6.28 -9.49
N GLU A 84 7.67 -5.85 -10.75
CA GLU A 84 6.52 -6.04 -11.64
C GLU A 84 6.30 -7.50 -12.03
N LYS A 85 7.37 -8.27 -12.24
CA LYS A 85 7.27 -9.69 -12.62
C LYS A 85 6.96 -10.60 -11.44
N SER A 86 7.10 -10.12 -10.21
CA SER A 86 6.94 -10.93 -9.00
C SER A 86 5.56 -10.72 -8.37
N ASP A 87 4.53 -11.39 -8.91
CA ASP A 87 3.14 -11.26 -8.41
C ASP A 87 3.00 -11.56 -6.90
N ASN A 88 3.84 -12.46 -6.37
CA ASN A 88 3.85 -12.83 -4.96
C ASN A 88 4.24 -11.69 -4.01
N LEU A 89 4.95 -10.65 -4.47
CA LEU A 89 5.25 -9.47 -3.64
C LEU A 89 3.96 -8.77 -3.22
N TRP A 90 3.00 -8.69 -4.13
CA TRP A 90 1.73 -8.01 -3.93
C TRP A 90 0.75 -8.84 -3.09
N ARG A 91 0.89 -10.17 -3.11
CA ARG A 91 0.01 -11.10 -2.37
C ARG A 91 -0.07 -10.77 -0.88
N ASN A 92 1.06 -10.55 -0.21
CA ASN A 92 1.06 -10.29 1.23
C ASN A 92 0.32 -9.00 1.57
N HIS A 93 0.45 -7.97 0.73
CA HIS A 93 -0.28 -6.72 0.86
C HIS A 93 -1.79 -6.91 0.62
N CYS A 94 -2.17 -7.75 -0.34
CA CYS A 94 -3.56 -8.10 -0.56
C CYS A 94 -4.19 -8.82 0.64
N LEU A 95 -3.44 -9.62 1.39
CA LEU A 95 -3.97 -10.28 2.59
C LEU A 95 -4.39 -9.27 3.66
N VAL A 96 -3.68 -8.15 3.80
CA VAL A 96 -4.06 -7.05 4.69
C VAL A 96 -5.34 -6.38 4.21
N VAL A 97 -5.45 -6.10 2.91
CA VAL A 97 -6.66 -5.53 2.30
C VAL A 97 -7.86 -6.47 2.45
N ARG A 98 -7.64 -7.78 2.26
CA ARG A 98 -8.64 -8.85 2.39
C ARG A 98 -9.23 -8.95 3.79
N ALA A 99 -8.49 -8.56 4.83
CA ALA A 99 -9.01 -8.56 6.20
C ALA A 99 -10.18 -7.57 6.38
N VAL A 100 -10.28 -6.56 5.52
CA VAL A 100 -11.30 -5.50 5.57
C VAL A 100 -12.29 -5.63 4.40
N CYS A 101 -11.79 -5.87 3.19
CA CYS A 101 -12.56 -6.02 1.95
C CYS A 101 -12.50 -7.46 1.44
N ARG A 102 -13.02 -8.39 2.25
CA ARG A 102 -12.91 -9.83 1.95
C ARG A 102 -13.67 -10.19 0.67
N LYS A 103 -14.91 -9.72 0.53
CA LYS A 103 -15.81 -10.07 -0.58
C LYS A 103 -15.22 -9.63 -1.92
N GLU A 104 -14.66 -8.44 -1.96
CA GLU A 104 -14.09 -7.81 -3.15
C GLU A 104 -12.78 -8.50 -3.54
N VAL A 105 -11.88 -8.75 -2.58
CA VAL A 105 -10.62 -9.45 -2.85
C VAL A 105 -10.85 -10.91 -3.26
N ASP A 106 -11.73 -11.63 -2.57
CA ASP A 106 -12.05 -13.03 -2.92
C ASP A 106 -12.74 -13.10 -4.29
N GLY A 107 -13.63 -12.15 -4.60
CA GLY A 107 -14.29 -12.04 -5.90
C GLY A 107 -13.32 -11.75 -7.05
N ASP A 108 -12.46 -10.73 -6.92
CA ASP A 108 -11.47 -10.41 -7.94
C ASP A 108 -10.46 -11.55 -8.14
N ARG A 109 -10.11 -12.27 -7.06
CA ARG A 109 -9.26 -13.45 -7.16
C ARG A 109 -9.96 -14.60 -7.87
N GLY A 110 -11.25 -14.83 -7.61
CA GLY A 110 -12.08 -15.80 -8.33
C GLY A 110 -12.19 -15.50 -9.82
N ASN A 111 -12.12 -14.22 -10.20
CA ASN A 111 -12.08 -13.75 -11.59
C ASN A 111 -10.70 -13.89 -12.26
N GLY A 112 -9.71 -14.47 -11.58
CA GLY A 112 -8.37 -14.74 -12.14
C GLY A 112 -7.44 -13.53 -12.22
N MET A 113 -7.74 -12.44 -11.51
CA MET A 113 -6.87 -11.25 -11.51
C MET A 113 -5.54 -11.52 -10.77
N SER A 114 -4.49 -10.82 -11.18
CA SER A 114 -3.19 -10.82 -10.50
C SER A 114 -3.29 -10.10 -9.16
N TRP A 115 -2.42 -10.45 -8.20
CA TRP A 115 -2.43 -9.81 -6.88
C TRP A 115 -2.19 -8.31 -6.97
N LYS A 116 -1.33 -7.87 -7.89
CA LYS A 116 -1.10 -6.44 -8.12
C LYS A 116 -2.40 -5.71 -8.49
N VAL A 117 -3.14 -6.21 -9.49
CA VAL A 117 -4.38 -5.59 -9.96
C VAL A 117 -5.46 -5.59 -8.87
N ILE A 118 -5.56 -6.70 -8.11
CA ILE A 118 -6.47 -6.80 -6.97
C ILE A 118 -6.13 -5.74 -5.92
N LEU A 119 -4.85 -5.55 -5.61
CA LEU A 119 -4.41 -4.56 -4.64
C LEU A 119 -4.80 -3.15 -5.10
N GLU A 120 -4.45 -2.77 -6.32
CA GLU A 120 -4.73 -1.45 -6.87
C GLU A 120 -6.22 -1.09 -6.85
N ARG A 121 -7.10 -2.05 -7.20
CA ARG A 121 -8.55 -1.85 -7.21
C ARG A 121 -9.15 -1.67 -5.82
N ASN A 122 -8.63 -2.39 -4.84
CA ASN A 122 -9.26 -2.49 -3.52
C ASN A 122 -8.56 -1.67 -2.43
N TYR A 123 -7.36 -1.14 -2.69
CA TYR A 123 -6.56 -0.45 -1.68
C TYR A 123 -7.28 0.76 -1.08
N ARG A 124 -7.82 1.66 -1.92
CA ARG A 124 -8.53 2.86 -1.45
C ARG A 124 -9.79 2.50 -0.66
N LYS A 125 -10.58 1.54 -1.18
CA LYS A 125 -11.82 1.08 -0.52
C LYS A 125 -11.53 0.50 0.85
N SER A 126 -10.55 -0.40 0.93
CA SER A 126 -10.12 -1.03 2.19
C SER A 126 -9.56 -0.02 3.18
N TYR A 127 -8.77 0.96 2.71
CA TYR A 127 -8.27 2.02 3.57
C TYR A 127 -9.42 2.85 4.16
N VAL A 128 -10.30 3.39 3.33
CA VAL A 128 -11.45 4.20 3.78
C VAL A 128 -12.31 3.41 4.75
N LYS A 129 -12.73 2.19 4.37
CA LYS A 129 -13.53 1.31 5.21
C LYS A 129 -12.86 1.07 6.57
N ARG A 130 -11.55 0.79 6.59
CA ARG A 130 -10.81 0.56 7.83
C ARG A 130 -10.76 1.79 8.73
N GLU A 131 -10.54 2.98 8.18
CA GLU A 131 -10.48 4.21 8.98
C GLU A 131 -11.83 4.51 9.64
N TRP A 132 -12.94 4.31 8.91
CA TRP A 132 -14.29 4.40 9.46
C TRP A 132 -14.52 3.34 10.55
N LEU A 133 -14.24 2.06 10.28
CA LEU A 133 -14.42 0.99 11.26
C LEU A 133 -13.51 1.12 12.50
N ASN A 134 -12.37 1.80 12.39
CA ASN A 134 -11.52 2.12 13.53
C ASN A 134 -12.07 3.28 14.38
N GLY A 135 -13.13 3.95 13.93
CA GLY A 135 -13.74 5.08 14.60
C GLY A 135 -12.94 6.37 14.47
N LYS A 136 -12.10 6.50 13.43
CA LYS A 136 -11.34 7.73 13.17
C LYS A 136 -12.25 8.95 13.00
N TYR A 137 -13.49 8.71 12.59
CA TYR A 137 -14.47 9.72 12.22
C TYR A 137 -15.70 9.73 13.15
N SER A 138 -15.63 9.10 14.33
CA SER A 138 -16.79 8.89 15.22
C SER A 138 -17.32 10.10 15.99
N PHE A 139 -16.86 11.32 15.69
CA PHE A 139 -17.28 12.54 16.42
C PHE A 139 -17.51 13.74 15.50
N ILE A 140 -17.74 13.47 14.22
CA ILE A 140 -18.05 14.49 13.23
C ILE A 140 -19.42 15.07 13.55
N ARG A 141 -19.48 16.39 13.80
CA ARG A 141 -20.71 17.08 14.21
C ARG A 141 -21.53 17.61 13.04
N SER A 142 -20.90 17.75 11.88
CA SER A 142 -21.55 18.21 10.65
C SER A 142 -20.86 17.66 9.41
N ALA A 143 -21.54 17.72 8.26
CA ALA A 143 -21.01 17.20 7.00
C ALA A 143 -19.74 17.93 6.53
N GLU A 144 -19.58 19.21 6.90
CA GLU A 144 -18.43 20.04 6.55
C GLU A 144 -17.14 19.63 7.28
N GLU A 145 -17.25 18.91 8.39
CA GLU A 145 -16.10 18.40 9.16
C GLU A 145 -15.54 17.09 8.56
N ILE A 146 -16.24 16.48 7.61
CA ILE A 146 -15.80 15.26 6.91
C ILE A 146 -14.63 15.60 6.00
N PRO A 147 -13.43 15.02 6.19
CA PRO A 147 -12.30 15.29 5.30
C PRO A 147 -12.57 14.78 3.89
N ASP A 148 -12.17 15.53 2.85
CA ASP A 148 -12.40 15.19 1.43
C ASP A 148 -12.02 13.75 1.04
N LYS A 149 -11.00 13.18 1.71
CA LYS A 149 -10.43 11.86 1.41
C LYS A 149 -10.93 10.74 2.32
N SER A 150 -11.86 11.05 3.23
CA SER A 150 -12.53 10.06 4.07
C SER A 150 -13.64 9.30 3.30
N MET A 151 -14.00 9.76 2.10
CA MET A 151 -15.04 9.15 1.28
C MET A 151 -14.46 8.50 0.01
N CYS A 152 -15.08 7.39 -0.40
CA CYS A 152 -14.90 6.80 -1.72
C CYS A 152 -16.17 6.08 -2.17
N PRO A 153 -16.35 5.81 -3.48
CA PRO A 153 -17.48 5.00 -3.93
C PRO A 153 -17.41 3.58 -3.35
N LEU A 154 -18.36 3.27 -2.45
CA LEU A 154 -18.61 1.95 -1.87
C LEU A 154 -20.07 1.57 -2.16
N ASP A 155 -20.34 0.26 -2.19
CA ASP A 155 -21.72 -0.24 -2.32
C ASP A 155 -22.55 0.02 -1.06
N VAL A 156 -23.88 -0.10 -1.24
CA VAL A 156 -24.86 0.17 -0.20
C VAL A 156 -24.64 -0.75 1.00
N GLU A 157 -24.32 -2.02 0.76
CA GLU A 157 -24.07 -2.99 1.81
C GLU A 157 -22.84 -2.59 2.63
N THR A 158 -21.75 -2.18 1.99
CA THR A 158 -20.53 -1.74 2.66
C THR A 158 -20.73 -0.47 3.48
N TRP A 159 -21.50 0.51 2.98
CA TRP A 159 -21.85 1.69 3.77
C TRP A 159 -22.76 1.33 4.95
N GLY A 160 -23.68 0.38 4.77
CA GLY A 160 -24.52 -0.14 5.84
C GLY A 160 -23.70 -0.77 6.97
N GLU A 161 -22.71 -1.59 6.64
CA GLU A 161 -21.78 -2.18 7.62
C GLU A 161 -21.03 -1.10 8.43
N ILE A 162 -20.57 -0.04 7.77
CA ILE A 162 -19.88 1.08 8.44
C ILE A 162 -20.83 1.83 9.38
N LEU A 163 -22.06 2.11 8.92
CA LEU A 163 -23.05 2.83 9.71
C LEU A 163 -23.47 2.03 10.95
N GLU A 164 -23.69 0.73 10.80
CA GLU A 164 -24.03 -0.15 11.93
C GLU A 164 -22.91 -0.14 12.98
N ALA A 165 -21.65 -0.29 12.55
CA ALA A 165 -20.50 -0.27 13.44
C ALA A 165 -20.30 1.07 14.18
N GLU A 166 -20.82 2.16 13.63
CA GLU A 166 -20.82 3.48 14.27
C GLU A 166 -21.97 3.64 15.26
N LEU A 167 -23.15 3.08 14.96
CA LEU A 167 -24.31 3.09 15.87
C LEU A 167 -24.11 2.23 17.11
N GLU A 168 -23.36 1.12 17.01
CA GLU A 168 -23.07 0.20 18.12
C GLU A 168 -22.00 0.71 19.11
N ARG A 169 -21.35 1.85 18.81
CA ARG A 169 -20.14 2.30 19.50
C ARG A 169 -20.38 3.06 20.81
#